data_AF-A0A535TZ67-F1
#
_entry.id   AF-A0A535TZ67-F1
#
_cell.length_a   1.000
_cell.length_b   1.000
_cell.length_c   1.000
_cell.angle_alpha   90.00
_cell.angle_beta   90.00
_cell.angle_gamma   90.00
#
_symmetry.space_group_name_H-M   'P 1'
#
loop_
_entity.id
_entity.type
_entity.pdbx_description
1 polymer ?
#
loop_
_entity_poly.entity_id
_entity_poly.type
_entity_poly.pdbx_seq_one_letter_code
_entity_poly.pdbx_strand_id
1 'polypeptide(L)' 'SLKGAVEGAVTARDKLTLGKNARLSGDVTVRRLQIDDGATLNGHVRMGEFEQQASGQ' A
#
# COMPACT_ATOMS: atom_id res chain seq x y z
N SER A 1 -1.30 -8.38 -1.71
CA SER A 1 -0.88 -7.98 -3.08
C SER A 1 -2.12 -7.69 -3.91
N LEU A 2 -2.09 -6.64 -4.74
CA LEU A 2 -3.17 -6.24 -5.63
C LEU A 2 -2.82 -6.62 -7.08
N LYS A 3 -3.81 -7.04 -7.86
CA LYS A 3 -3.66 -7.44 -9.28
C LYS A 3 -4.74 -6.84 -10.19
N GLY A 4 -5.44 -5.81 -9.71
CA GLY A 4 -6.56 -5.20 -10.43
C GLY A 4 -6.67 -3.71 -10.11
N ALA A 5 -7.79 -3.11 -10.49
CA ALA A 5 -8.10 -1.73 -10.16
C ALA A 5 -8.67 -1.63 -8.74
N VAL A 6 -8.16 -0.68 -7.96
CA VAL A 6 -8.65 -0.31 -6.63
C VAL A 6 -8.81 1.20 -6.61
N GLU A 7 -9.98 1.65 -6.18
CA GLU A 7 -10.30 3.06 -5.99
C GLU A 7 -10.68 3.28 -4.52
N GLY A 8 -10.03 4.24 -3.88
CA GLY A 8 -10.24 4.57 -2.47
C GLY A 8 -9.02 4.34 -1.57
N ALA A 9 -9.24 4.50 -0.26
CA ALA A 9 -8.17 4.43 0.73
C ALA A 9 -7.71 2.99 0.99
N VAL A 10 -6.40 2.74 0.91
CA VAL A 10 -5.78 1.44 1.15
C VAL A 10 -4.86 1.52 2.37
N THR A 11 -5.12 0.66 3.35
CA THR A 11 -4.30 0.55 4.56
C THR A 11 -3.65 -0.83 4.61
N ALA A 12 -2.32 -0.88 4.60
CA ALA A 12 -1.55 -2.11 4.66
C ALA A 12 -0.53 -2.05 5.80
N ARG A 13 -0.73 -2.87 6.84
CA ARG A 13 0.07 -2.81 8.08
C ARG A 13 1.55 -3.13 7.89
N ASP A 14 1.91 -3.94 6.91
CA ASP A 14 3.29 -4.43 6.75
C ASP A 14 3.82 -4.20 5.33
N LYS A 15 3.33 -4.97 4.35
CA LYS A 15 3.75 -4.86 2.95
C LYS A 15 2.55 -4.78 2.01
N LEU A 16 2.54 -3.76 1.16
CA LEU A 16 1.66 -3.67 -0.01
C LEU A 16 2.47 -3.98 -1.27
N THR A 17 2.02 -4.95 -2.05
CA THR A 17 2.56 -5.24 -3.38
C THR A 17 1.51 -4.93 -4.43
N LEU A 18 1.78 -3.98 -5.32
CA LEU A 18 1.05 -3.78 -6.56
C LEU A 18 1.69 -4.67 -7.63
N GLY A 19 0.99 -5.70 -8.09
CA GLY A 19 1.48 -6.60 -9.14
C GLY A 19 1.24 -6.05 -10.55
N LYS A 20 1.77 -6.74 -11.56
CA LYS A 20 1.58 -6.39 -12.98
C LYS A 20 0.12 -6.10 -13.33
N ASN A 21 -0.14 -4.92 -13.91
CA ASN A 21 -1.46 -4.36 -14.24
C ASN A 21 -2.32 -3.88 -13.06
N ALA A 22 -1.79 -3.81 -11.84
CA ALA A 22 -2.52 -3.21 -10.72
C ALA A 22 -2.68 -1.70 -10.95
N ARG A 23 -3.89 -1.18 -10.72
CA ARG A 23 -4.18 0.25 -10.70
C ARG A 23 -4.70 0.62 -9.34
N LEU A 24 -4.05 1.55 -8.66
CA LEU A 24 -4.53 2.09 -7.40
C LEU A 24 -4.77 3.58 -7.58
N SER A 25 -5.97 4.05 -7.26
CA SER A 25 -6.32 5.47 -7.21
C SER A 25 -6.85 5.81 -5.82
N GLY A 26 -6.09 6.56 -5.02
CA GLY A 26 -6.49 6.97 -3.68
C GLY A 26 -5.34 7.07 -2.67
N ASP A 27 -5.70 7.29 -1.40
CA ASP A 27 -4.75 7.40 -0.30
C ASP A 27 -4.25 6.03 0.16
N VAL A 28 -2.94 5.85 0.21
CA VAL A 28 -2.29 4.62 0.66
C VAL A 28 -1.54 4.88 1.95
N THR A 29 -1.82 4.12 3.00
CA THR A 29 -0.97 4.07 4.19
C THR A 29 -0.32 2.71 4.28
N VAL A 30 1.02 2.66 4.30
CA VAL A 30 1.77 1.40 4.29
C VAL A 30 3.17 1.53 4.91
N ARG A 31 3.72 0.44 5.46
CA ARG A 31 5.12 0.40 5.92
C ARG A 31 6.10 0.10 4.80
N ARG A 32 5.80 -0.87 3.95
CA ARG A 32 6.60 -1.24 2.79
C ARG A 32 5.74 -1.30 1.53
N LEU A 33 6.11 -0.52 0.52
CA LEU A 33 5.45 -0.52 -0.78
C LEU A 33 6.36 -1.16 -1.83
N GLN A 34 5.84 -2.15 -2.53
CA GLN A 34 6.47 -2.73 -3.72
C GLN A 34 5.54 -2.53 -4.91
N ILE A 35 6.08 -1.96 -6.00
CA ILE A 35 5.37 -1.74 -7.25
C ILE A 35 6.08 -2.54 -8.33
N ASP A 36 5.37 -3.49 -8.92
CA ASP A 36 5.85 -4.31 -10.04
C ASP A 36 5.72 -3.55 -11.37
N ASP A 37 6.45 -3.99 -12.39
CA ASP A 37 6.35 -3.44 -13.73
C ASP A 37 4.90 -3.45 -14.25
N GLY A 38 4.49 -2.38 -14.92
CA GLY A 38 3.12 -2.23 -15.44
C GLY A 38 2.04 -1.98 -14.38
N ALA A 39 2.39 -1.78 -13.10
CA ALA A 39 1.46 -1.25 -12.10
C ALA A 39 1.43 0.29 -12.12
N THR A 40 0.31 0.87 -11.72
CA THR A 40 0.12 2.32 -11.61
C THR A 40 -0.47 2.66 -10.25
N LEU A 41 0.12 3.65 -9.58
CA LEU A 41 -0.40 4.23 -8.34
C LEU A 41 -0.65 5.72 -8.61
N ASN A 42 -1.87 6.18 -8.36
CA ASN A 42 -2.29 7.57 -8.40
C ASN A 42 -2.89 7.95 -7.04
N GLY A 43 -2.45 9.05 -6.45
CA GLY A 43 -2.91 9.51 -5.13
C GLY A 43 -1.78 9.75 -4.15
N HIS A 44 -2.10 9.85 -2.86
CA HIS A 44 -1.13 10.13 -1.81
C HIS A 44 -0.67 8.85 -1.13
N VAL A 45 0.65 8.70 -0.97
CA VAL A 45 1.22 7.60 -0.19
C VAL A 45 1.79 8.16 1.10
N ARG A 46 1.27 7.68 2.22
CA ARG A 46 1.83 7.88 3.56
C ARG A 46 2.60 6.63 3.95
N MET A 47 3.93 6.76 3.90
CA MET A 47 4.83 5.75 4.45
C MET A 47 4.94 5.99 5.96
N GLY A 48 4.70 4.97 6.77
CA GLY A 48 4.82 5.15 8.21
C GLY A 48 4.53 3.92 9.04
N GLU A 49 5.08 3.94 10.25
CA GLU A 49 4.76 3.01 11.31
C GLU A 49 3.30 3.25 11.71
N PHE A 50 2.39 2.35 11.32
CA PHE A 50 1.20 2.14 12.14
C PHE A 50 1.72 1.80 13.51
N GLU A 51 1.62 2.70 14.48
CA GLU A 51 2.14 2.49 15.84
C GLU A 51 1.89 1.03 16.24
N GLN A 52 2.95 0.22 16.19
CA GLN A 52 2.97 -1.01 16.92
C GLN A 52 2.93 -0.49 18.34
N GLN A 53 1.77 -0.55 18.98
CA GLN A 53 1.74 -0.67 20.42
C GLN A 53 2.74 -1.80 20.70
N ALA A 54 3.92 -1.41 21.16
CA ALA A 54 4.96 -2.30 21.61
C ALA A 54 4.36 -2.98 22.85
N SER A 55 3.55 -4.00 22.59
CA SER A 55 3.17 -4.98 23.58
C SER A 55 4.43 -5.77 23.90
N GLY A 56 5.10 -5.37 24.98
CA GLY A 56 5.92 -6.28 25.77
C GLY A 56 7.39 -5.89 25.96
N GLN A 57 7.64 -5.42 27.19
CA GLN A 57 8.88 -5.44 27.99
C GLN A 57 10.00 -4.46 27.66
#